data_AF-A0A928Q4Q5-F1
#
_entry.id   AF-A0A928Q4Q5-F1
#
_cell.length_a   1.000
_cell.length_b   1.000
_cell.length_c   1.000
_cell.angle_alpha   90.00
_cell.angle_beta   90.00
_cell.angle_gamma   90.00
#
_symmetry.space_group_name_H-M   'P 1'
#
loop_
_entity.id
_entity.type
_entity.pdbx_description
1 polymer ?
#
loop_
_entity_poly.entity_id
_entity_poly.type
_entity_poly.pdbx_seq_one_letter_code
_entity_poly.pdbx_strand_id
1 'polypeptide(L)'
;MSASSAGFSENVKRAKKGDADAFAKLYATVYKDLYRIALCNLRNEHDAADAVSEAVLDAFASIKKLKDEKAFKSWMIKILTAKIKIKQKGYYTDNSTVDISDVEQEITDNSFDGLEITEAFNRLDESERLVLSLSIVGGYSSDEIAKLCDTKAATVRSKLSRARLKLKDRLSSE
;
A
#
# COMPACT_ATOMS: atom_id res chain seq x y z
N MET A 1 25.96 3.46 -12.77
CA MET A 1 25.47 3.76 -11.40
C MET A 1 25.50 5.26 -11.26
N SER A 2 24.42 5.89 -11.69
CA SER A 2 24.46 7.21 -12.32
C SER A 2 23.75 8.23 -11.42
N ALA A 3 24.27 9.46 -11.33
CA ALA A 3 23.80 10.66 -10.60
C ALA A 3 22.51 10.61 -9.74
N SER A 4 21.41 10.02 -10.24
CA SER A 4 20.16 9.76 -9.52
C SER A 4 20.33 9.00 -8.20
N SER A 5 21.25 8.02 -8.11
CA SER A 5 21.46 7.27 -6.85
C SER A 5 22.20 8.09 -5.79
N ALA A 6 23.07 9.02 -6.21
CA ALA A 6 23.80 9.90 -5.30
C ALA A 6 22.87 10.98 -4.74
N GLY A 7 21.99 11.55 -5.57
CA GLY A 7 20.96 12.50 -5.13
C GLY A 7 19.95 11.88 -4.16
N PHE A 8 19.59 10.61 -4.35
CA PHE A 8 18.69 9.90 -3.44
C PHE A 8 19.31 9.72 -2.04
N SER A 9 20.54 9.17 -1.98
CA SER A 9 21.30 8.99 -0.73
C SER A 9 21.44 10.31 0.04
N GLU A 10 21.79 11.39 -0.67
CA GLU A 10 21.93 12.71 -0.07
C GLU A 10 20.61 13.25 0.50
N ASN A 11 19.50 13.09 -0.23
CA ASN A 11 18.19 13.47 0.29
C ASN A 11 17.83 12.71 1.57
N VAL A 12 18.20 11.42 1.69
CA VAL A 12 17.97 10.66 2.95
C VAL A 12 18.78 11.24 4.10
N LYS A 13 20.06 11.59 3.88
CA LYS A 13 20.91 12.19 4.91
C LYS A 13 20.40 13.55 5.38
N ARG A 14 19.95 14.39 4.44
CA ARG A 14 19.34 15.69 4.75
C ARG A 14 18.02 15.53 5.49
N ALA A 15 17.14 14.63 5.03
CA ALA A 15 15.87 14.37 5.69
C ALA A 15 16.05 13.85 7.13
N LYS A 16 17.09 13.02 7.38
CA LYS A 16 17.49 12.62 8.76
C LYS A 16 17.87 13.80 9.66
N LYS A 17 18.31 14.92 9.09
CA LYS A 17 18.61 16.16 9.83
C LYS A 17 17.39 17.07 10.00
N GLY A 18 16.21 16.66 9.53
CA GLY A 18 14.96 17.43 9.63
C GLY A 18 14.64 18.28 8.40
N ASP A 19 15.36 18.08 7.29
CA ASP A 19 15.08 18.77 6.03
C ASP A 19 13.80 18.22 5.37
N ALA A 20 12.71 18.99 5.48
CA ALA A 20 11.40 18.62 4.95
C ALA A 20 11.38 18.57 3.42
N ASP A 21 12.12 19.44 2.73
CA ASP A 21 12.18 19.46 1.26
C ASP A 21 12.90 18.21 0.73
N ALA A 22 13.97 17.80 1.40
CA ALA A 22 14.66 16.55 1.08
C ALA A 22 13.74 15.35 1.28
N PHE A 23 12.95 15.33 2.36
CA PHE A 23 11.96 14.27 2.58
C PHE A 23 10.86 14.28 1.51
N ALA A 24 10.32 15.45 1.17
CA ALA A 24 9.30 15.59 0.14
C ALA A 24 9.77 15.05 -1.22
N LYS A 25 11.04 15.29 -1.58
CA LYS A 25 11.66 14.71 -2.79
C LYS A 25 11.71 13.19 -2.75
N LEU A 26 12.03 12.58 -1.60
CA LEU A 26 12.01 11.13 -1.44
C LEU A 26 10.58 10.60 -1.51
N TYR A 27 9.65 11.24 -0.81
CA TYR A 27 8.24 10.87 -0.79
C TYR A 27 7.62 10.90 -2.20
N ALA A 28 7.93 11.91 -3.00
CA ALA A 28 7.47 12.01 -4.39
C ALA A 28 7.82 10.77 -5.24
N THR A 29 8.91 10.06 -4.91
CA THR A 29 9.32 8.84 -5.63
C THR A 29 8.47 7.60 -5.29
N VAL A 30 7.72 7.63 -4.18
CA VAL A 30 6.96 6.48 -3.66
C VAL A 30 5.47 6.75 -3.48
N TYR A 31 5.03 8.02 -3.54
CA TYR A 31 3.67 8.43 -3.20
C TYR A 31 2.59 7.64 -3.99
N LYS A 32 2.79 7.45 -5.30
CA LYS A 32 1.81 6.76 -6.16
C LYS A 32 1.62 5.30 -5.71
N ASP A 33 2.70 4.63 -5.35
CA ASP A 33 2.66 3.25 -4.87
C ASP A 33 1.97 3.19 -3.50
N LEU A 34 2.30 4.11 -2.59
CA LEU A 34 1.65 4.18 -1.27
C LEU A 34 0.14 4.37 -1.41
N TYR A 35 -0.28 5.35 -2.22
CA TYR A 35 -1.70 5.65 -2.40
C TYR A 35 -2.45 4.50 -3.06
N ARG A 36 -1.92 3.92 -4.13
CA ARG A 36 -2.54 2.76 -4.80
C ARG A 36 -2.66 1.56 -3.88
N ILE A 37 -1.63 1.26 -3.09
CA ILE A 37 -1.68 0.17 -2.12
C ILE A 37 -2.73 0.47 -1.05
N ALA A 38 -2.79 1.69 -0.51
CA ALA A 38 -3.81 2.07 0.47
C ALA A 38 -5.22 1.93 -0.09
N LEU A 39 -5.46 2.47 -1.29
CA LEU A 39 -6.75 2.42 -1.97
C LEU A 39 -7.20 0.99 -2.26
N CYS A 40 -6.30 0.14 -2.77
CA CYS A 40 -6.60 -1.28 -2.99
C CYS A 40 -7.04 -2.00 -1.70
N ASN A 41 -6.60 -1.57 -0.53
CA ASN A 41 -6.89 -2.26 0.74
C ASN A 41 -8.05 -1.66 1.53
N LEU A 42 -8.26 -0.34 1.44
CA LEU A 42 -9.27 0.40 2.22
C LEU A 42 -10.53 0.71 1.42
N ARG A 43 -10.45 0.72 0.08
CA ARG A 43 -11.61 0.89 -0.82
C ARG A 43 -12.41 2.18 -0.59
N ASN A 44 -11.77 3.16 0.05
CA ASN A 44 -12.32 4.47 0.33
C ASN A 44 -11.18 5.48 0.16
N GLU A 45 -11.39 6.52 -0.65
CA GLU A 45 -10.35 7.48 -0.98
C GLU A 45 -9.91 8.31 0.22
N HIS A 46 -10.83 8.66 1.12
CA HIS A 46 -10.53 9.42 2.33
C HIS A 46 -9.68 8.58 3.29
N ASP A 47 -10.08 7.34 3.58
CA ASP A 47 -9.29 6.45 4.42
C ASP A 47 -7.92 6.12 3.82
N ALA A 48 -7.83 5.99 2.49
CA ALA A 48 -6.57 5.80 1.80
C ALA A 48 -5.66 7.02 1.92
N ALA A 49 -6.19 8.23 1.70
CA ALA A 49 -5.46 9.49 1.85
C ALA A 49 -5.00 9.70 3.30
N ASP A 50 -5.85 9.41 4.27
CA ASP A 50 -5.54 9.45 5.71
C ASP A 50 -4.41 8.50 6.06
N ALA A 51 -4.52 7.22 5.67
CA ALA A 51 -3.52 6.21 5.98
C ALA A 51 -2.15 6.57 5.39
N VAL A 52 -2.12 7.13 4.18
CA VAL A 52 -0.89 7.64 3.56
C VAL A 52 -0.36 8.84 4.34
N SER A 53 -1.20 9.81 4.66
CA SER A 53 -0.81 11.03 5.38
C SER A 53 -0.21 10.70 6.75
N GLU A 54 -0.87 9.84 7.52
CA GLU A 54 -0.36 9.36 8.80
C GLU A 54 0.96 8.59 8.64
N ALA A 55 1.09 7.74 7.62
CA ALA A 55 2.32 7.00 7.38
C ALA A 55 3.49 7.93 7.02
N VAL A 56 3.23 8.98 6.25
CA VAL A 56 4.20 10.02 5.88
C VAL A 56 4.65 10.82 7.10
N LEU A 57 3.71 11.19 7.99
CA LEU A 57 4.03 11.88 9.24
C LEU A 57 4.89 11.01 10.17
N ASP A 58 4.48 9.75 10.37
CA ASP A 58 5.24 8.79 11.20
C ASP A 58 6.62 8.53 10.61
N ALA A 59 6.73 8.42 9.28
CA ALA A 59 8.00 8.28 8.59
C ALA A 59 8.87 9.52 8.78
N PHE A 60 8.36 10.73 8.54
CA PHE A 60 9.15 11.94 8.73
C PHE A 60 9.66 12.07 10.17
N ALA A 61 8.81 11.80 11.17
CA ALA A 61 9.19 11.82 12.59
C ALA A 61 10.25 10.77 12.94
N SER A 62 10.27 9.63 12.24
CA SER A 62 11.12 8.47 12.58
C SER A 62 12.28 8.22 11.62
N ILE A 63 12.47 9.04 10.57
CA ILE A 63 13.50 8.82 9.52
C ILE A 63 14.93 8.72 10.05
N LYS A 64 15.23 9.35 11.20
CA LYS A 64 16.50 9.19 11.92
C LYS A 64 16.84 7.73 12.23
N LYS A 65 15.83 6.86 12.38
CA LYS A 65 15.97 5.43 12.68
C LYS A 65 16.22 4.57 11.43
N LEU A 66 16.08 5.12 10.22
CA LEU A 66 16.33 4.38 8.98
C LEU A 66 17.81 4.01 8.87
N LYS A 67 18.12 2.72 8.90
CA LYS A 67 19.52 2.23 8.90
C LYS A 67 20.14 2.25 7.50
N ASP A 68 19.41 1.74 6.52
CA ASP A 68 19.83 1.68 5.11
C ASP A 68 18.99 2.64 4.28
N GLU A 69 19.68 3.52 3.57
CA GLU A 69 19.07 4.51 2.68
C GLU A 69 18.31 3.83 1.53
N LYS A 70 18.83 2.71 1.02
CA LYS A 70 18.18 1.93 -0.05
C LYS A 70 16.85 1.30 0.39
N ALA A 71 16.65 1.16 1.70
CA ALA A 71 15.43 0.60 2.27
C ALA A 71 14.31 1.63 2.42
N PHE A 72 14.50 2.90 2.03
CA PHE A 72 13.49 3.95 2.23
C PHE A 72 12.10 3.54 1.68
N LYS A 73 12.02 3.00 0.46
CA LYS A 73 10.74 2.57 -0.14
C LYS A 73 10.06 1.47 0.68
N SER A 74 10.77 0.37 0.96
CA SER A 74 10.21 -0.75 1.73
C SER A 74 9.89 -0.36 3.17
N TRP A 75 10.63 0.59 3.73
CA TRP A 75 10.36 1.16 5.05
C TRP A 75 9.08 2.01 5.07
N MET A 76 8.85 2.89 4.09
CA MET A 76 7.59 3.62 3.92
C MET A 76 6.40 2.66 3.79
N ILE A 77 6.55 1.62 2.98
CA ILE A 77 5.53 0.59 2.76
C ILE A 77 5.23 -0.19 4.05
N LYS A 78 6.24 -0.47 4.88
CA LYS A 78 6.05 -1.11 6.18
C LYS A 78 5.22 -0.26 7.12
N ILE A 79 5.48 1.05 7.18
CA ILE A 79 4.70 1.99 8.00
C ILE A 79 3.26 2.05 7.48
N LEU A 80 3.07 2.23 6.17
CA LEU A 80 1.75 2.24 5.54
C LEU A 80 0.95 0.97 5.84
N THR A 81 1.58 -0.20 5.75
CA THR A 81 0.91 -1.48 6.02
C THR A 81 0.39 -1.56 7.46
N ALA A 82 1.09 -0.95 8.42
CA ALA A 82 0.59 -0.84 9.79
C ALA A 82 -0.64 0.06 9.89
N LYS A 83 -0.66 1.20 9.18
CA LYS A 83 -1.80 2.13 9.11
C LYS A 83 -3.04 1.50 8.49
N ILE A 84 -2.87 0.79 7.37
CA ILE A 84 -3.95 0.04 6.72
C ILE A 84 -4.57 -0.96 7.71
N LYS A 85 -3.75 -1.74 8.43
CA LYS A 85 -4.23 -2.71 9.41
C LYS A 85 -4.97 -2.04 10.59
N ILE A 86 -4.57 -0.83 10.99
CA ILE A 86 -5.27 -0.08 12.04
C ILE A 86 -6.65 0.37 11.55
N LYS A 87 -6.74 0.97 10.35
CA LYS A 87 -8.03 1.39 9.75
C LYS A 87 -8.97 0.18 9.56
N GLN A 88 -8.46 -0.93 9.02
CA GLN A 88 -9.22 -2.18 8.87
C GLN A 88 -9.76 -2.70 10.21
N LYS A 89 -8.95 -2.67 11.28
CA LYS A 89 -9.43 -3.02 12.63
C LYS A 89 -10.54 -2.09 13.13
N GLY A 90 -10.43 -0.80 12.81
CA GLY A 90 -11.44 0.22 13.13
C GLY A 90 -12.82 -0.15 12.59
N TYR A 91 -12.90 -0.70 11.37
CA TYR A 91 -14.17 -1.13 10.77
C TYR A 91 -14.87 -2.27 11.53
N TYR A 92 -14.13 -3.12 12.25
CA TYR A 92 -14.74 -4.18 13.07
C TYR A 92 -15.17 -3.68 14.45
N THR A 93 -14.53 -2.63 14.98
CA THR A 93 -14.84 -2.07 16.30
C THR A 93 -15.96 -1.04 16.25
N ASP A 94 -16.05 -0.31 15.15
CA ASP A 94 -17.14 0.62 14.86
C ASP A 94 -18.22 -0.18 14.13
N ASN A 95 -19.08 -0.87 14.88
CA ASN A 95 -20.19 -1.67 14.34
C ASN A 95 -21.32 -0.77 13.80
N SER A 96 -20.96 0.33 13.15
CA SER A 96 -21.84 1.10 12.29
C SER A 96 -21.98 0.29 11.02
N THR A 97 -23.11 -0.38 10.84
CA THR A 97 -23.49 -1.00 9.57
C THR A 97 -23.42 0.07 8.49
N VAL A 98 -22.28 0.16 7.79
CA VAL A 98 -22.20 0.96 6.56
C VAL A 98 -23.03 0.18 5.56
N ASP A 99 -24.23 0.69 5.33
CA ASP A 99 -25.14 0.22 4.32
C ASP A 99 -24.35 0.23 3.00
N ILE A 100 -24.23 -0.95 2.39
CA ILE A 100 -23.44 -1.16 1.16
C ILE A 100 -24.06 -0.38 -0.01
N SER A 101 -25.23 0.23 0.18
CA SER A 101 -25.96 1.04 -0.79
C SER A 101 -25.45 2.48 -0.97
N ASP A 102 -24.71 3.08 -0.02
CA ASP A 102 -24.33 4.50 -0.10
C ASP A 102 -22.92 4.77 -0.65
N VAL A 103 -22.19 3.75 -1.10
CA VAL A 103 -20.91 3.91 -1.81
C VAL A 103 -21.12 3.77 -3.32
N GLU A 104 -22.12 4.48 -3.85
CA GLU A 104 -22.01 5.02 -5.21
C GLU A 104 -21.08 6.25 -5.16
N GLN A 105 -19.82 6.04 -4.77
CA GLN A 105 -18.81 7.07 -4.94
C GLN A 105 -18.51 7.18 -6.42
N GLU A 106 -18.77 8.38 -6.95
CA GLU A 106 -18.39 8.91 -8.25
C GLU A 106 -17.20 8.17 -8.85
N ILE A 107 -17.51 7.20 -9.72
CA ILE A 107 -16.56 6.61 -10.64
C ILE A 107 -16.18 7.73 -11.60
N THR A 108 -15.19 8.52 -11.20
CA THR A 108 -14.53 9.45 -12.10
C THR A 108 -13.78 8.60 -13.13
N ASP A 109 -14.44 8.45 -14.28
CA ASP A 109 -13.84 8.12 -15.57
C ASP A 109 -12.85 6.93 -15.54
N ASN A 110 -13.37 5.72 -15.34
CA ASN A 110 -12.61 4.51 -15.63
C ASN A 110 -13.43 3.63 -16.57
N SER A 111 -12.77 3.22 -17.66
CA SER A 111 -13.22 2.19 -18.60
C SER A 111 -13.87 0.99 -17.90
N PHE A 112 -14.72 0.27 -18.62
CA PHE A 112 -15.37 -0.98 -18.18
C PHE A 112 -14.40 -1.92 -17.41
N ASP A 113 -13.14 -2.00 -17.85
CA ASP A 113 -12.03 -2.74 -17.21
C ASP A 113 -11.75 -2.35 -15.74
N GLY A 114 -11.91 -1.07 -15.37
CA GLY A 114 -11.63 -0.58 -14.02
C GLY A 114 -12.67 -0.99 -12.98
N LEU A 115 -13.93 -1.11 -13.41
CA LEU A 115 -15.03 -1.59 -12.56
C LEU A 115 -14.87 -3.09 -12.28
N GLU A 116 -14.56 -3.87 -13.31
CA GLU A 116 -14.39 -5.32 -13.20
C GLU A 116 -13.21 -5.69 -12.28
N ILE A 117 -12.08 -4.97 -12.41
CA ILE A 117 -10.92 -5.13 -11.52
C ILE A 117 -11.31 -4.77 -10.07
N THR A 118 -12.06 -3.69 -9.87
CA THR A 118 -12.49 -3.25 -8.53
C THR A 118 -13.39 -4.31 -7.87
N GLU A 119 -14.37 -4.85 -8.60
CA GLU A 119 -15.21 -5.95 -8.11
C GLU A 119 -14.41 -7.21 -7.79
N ALA A 120 -13.44 -7.56 -8.63
CA ALA A 120 -12.61 -8.73 -8.41
C ALA A 120 -11.76 -8.58 -7.13
N PHE A 121 -11.27 -7.37 -6.82
CA PHE A 121 -10.60 -7.06 -5.55
C PHE A 121 -11.53 -7.10 -4.32
N ASN A 122 -12.83 -6.84 -4.49
CA ASN A 122 -13.80 -6.90 -3.39
C ASN A 122 -14.01 -8.34 -2.87
N ARG A 123 -13.79 -9.36 -3.71
CA ARG A 123 -13.89 -10.79 -3.33
C ARG A 123 -12.69 -11.33 -2.56
N LEU A 124 -11.59 -10.60 -2.55
CA LEU A 124 -10.40 -10.97 -1.80
C LEU A 124 -10.63 -10.68 -0.31
N ASP A 125 -10.06 -11.49 0.58
CA ASP A 125 -9.96 -11.08 1.98
C ASP A 125 -8.91 -9.97 2.14
N GLU A 126 -8.92 -9.26 3.28
CA GLU A 126 -7.97 -8.16 3.55
C GLU A 126 -6.52 -8.58 3.39
N SER A 127 -6.21 -9.82 3.78
CA SER A 127 -4.87 -10.34 3.78
C SER A 127 -4.40 -10.76 2.39
N GLU A 128 -5.32 -11.24 1.55
CA GLU A 128 -5.12 -11.50 0.12
C GLU A 128 -4.93 -10.20 -0.66
N ARG A 129 -5.77 -9.18 -0.43
CA ARG A 129 -5.61 -7.84 -1.02
C ARG A 129 -4.26 -7.24 -0.68
N LEU A 130 -3.84 -7.33 0.57
CA LEU A 130 -2.58 -6.76 1.02
C LEU A 130 -1.39 -7.41 0.32
N VAL A 131 -1.31 -8.75 0.29
CA VAL A 131 -0.18 -9.41 -0.38
C VAL A 131 -0.19 -9.18 -1.89
N LEU A 132 -1.38 -9.13 -2.50
CA LEU A 132 -1.50 -8.93 -3.94
C LEU A 132 -1.10 -7.51 -4.35
N SER A 133 -1.59 -6.49 -3.63
CA SER A 133 -1.22 -5.09 -3.89
C SER A 133 0.27 -4.84 -3.68
N LEU A 134 0.89 -5.41 -2.65
CA LEU A 134 2.34 -5.34 -2.45
C LEU A 134 3.12 -6.02 -3.58
N SER A 135 2.60 -7.11 -4.14
CA SER A 135 3.25 -7.81 -5.26
C SER A 135 3.11 -7.05 -6.58
N ILE A 136 1.90 -6.62 -6.95
CA ILE A 136 1.62 -6.03 -8.26
C ILE A 136 2.01 -4.55 -8.31
N VAL A 137 1.61 -3.77 -7.31
CA VAL A 137 1.89 -2.32 -7.27
C VAL A 137 3.29 -2.09 -6.71
N GLY A 138 3.61 -2.75 -5.59
CA GLY A 138 4.90 -2.57 -4.93
C GLY A 138 6.09 -3.23 -5.64
N GLY A 139 5.81 -4.24 -6.47
CA GLY A 139 6.84 -5.05 -7.15
C GLY A 139 7.61 -5.98 -6.22
N TYR A 140 7.09 -6.25 -5.02
CA TYR A 140 7.80 -7.04 -4.01
C TYR A 140 7.69 -8.55 -4.26
N SER A 141 8.81 -9.25 -4.05
CA SER A 141 8.85 -10.71 -4.00
C SER A 141 8.11 -11.25 -2.78
N SER A 142 7.76 -12.54 -2.81
CA SER A 142 7.09 -13.18 -1.66
C SER A 142 7.94 -13.15 -0.38
N ASP A 143 9.27 -13.18 -0.51
CA ASP A 143 10.19 -13.10 0.64
C ASP A 143 10.27 -11.69 1.22
N GLU A 144 10.18 -10.65 0.39
CA GLU A 144 10.12 -9.27 0.85
C GLU A 144 8.78 -8.95 1.52
N ILE A 145 7.67 -9.39 0.92
CA ILE A 145 6.33 -9.26 1.51
C ILE A 145 6.27 -9.97 2.86
N ALA A 146 6.88 -11.15 2.98
CA ALA A 146 6.95 -11.87 4.25
C ALA A 146 7.61 -11.04 5.36
N LYS A 147 8.70 -10.32 5.04
CA LYS A 147 9.38 -9.41 5.98
C LYS A 147 8.58 -8.16 6.30
N LEU A 148 7.87 -7.61 5.31
CA LEU A 148 7.02 -6.43 5.48
C LEU A 148 5.81 -6.72 6.37
N CYS A 149 5.18 -7.88 6.15
CA CYS A 149 3.95 -8.27 6.83
C CYS A 149 4.17 -9.09 8.10
N ASP A 150 5.42 -9.40 8.45
CA ASP A 150 5.82 -10.26 9.57
C ASP A 150 5.15 -11.65 9.52
N THR A 151 5.40 -12.37 8.41
CA THR A 151 4.82 -13.70 8.15
C THR A 151 5.80 -14.60 7.39
N LYS A 152 5.37 -15.82 7.04
CA LYS A 152 6.19 -16.79 6.29
C LYS A 152 6.01 -16.60 4.78
N ALA A 153 7.09 -16.70 4.00
CA ALA A 153 7.04 -16.61 2.54
C ALA A 153 6.11 -17.67 1.91
N ALA A 154 6.03 -18.86 2.49
CA ALA A 154 5.07 -19.89 2.08
C ALA A 154 3.60 -19.44 2.23
N THR A 155 3.29 -18.74 3.33
CA THR A 155 1.97 -18.15 3.56
C THR A 155 1.65 -17.07 2.52
N VAL A 156 2.63 -16.22 2.19
CA VAL A 156 2.47 -15.19 1.14
C VAL A 156 2.17 -15.85 -0.20
N ARG A 157 2.96 -16.86 -0.61
CA ARG A 157 2.74 -17.59 -1.87
C ARG A 157 1.36 -18.24 -1.93
N SER A 158 0.92 -18.87 -0.85
CA SER A 158 -0.41 -19.47 -0.76
C SER A 158 -1.52 -18.43 -0.91
N LYS A 159 -1.39 -17.26 -0.26
CA LYS A 159 -2.36 -16.15 -0.40
C LYS A 159 -2.37 -15.57 -1.82
N LEU A 160 -1.20 -15.34 -2.42
CA LEU A 160 -1.10 -14.88 -3.81
C LEU A 160 -1.73 -15.87 -4.79
N SER A 161 -1.51 -17.18 -4.59
CA SER A 161 -2.13 -18.21 -5.42
C SER A 161 -3.66 -18.17 -5.33
N ARG A 162 -4.20 -18.09 -4.11
CA ARG A 162 -5.65 -18.01 -3.88
C ARG A 162 -6.24 -16.72 -4.45
N ALA A 163 -5.59 -15.58 -4.23
CA ALA A 163 -6.01 -14.29 -4.77
C ALA A 163 -6.06 -14.32 -6.30
N ARG A 164 -5.00 -14.82 -6.96
CA ARG A 164 -4.96 -14.95 -8.42
C ARG A 164 -6.02 -15.89 -8.96
N LEU A 165 -6.33 -16.99 -8.25
CA LEU A 165 -7.40 -17.90 -8.65
C LEU A 165 -8.77 -17.22 -8.60
N LYS A 166 -9.06 -16.47 -7.52
CA LYS A 166 -10.32 -15.70 -7.37
C LYS A 166 -10.46 -14.62 -8.44
N LEU A 167 -9.37 -13.93 -8.77
CA LEU A 167 -9.36 -12.95 -9.86
C LEU A 167 -9.57 -13.62 -11.22
N LYS A 168 -8.88 -14.72 -11.50
CA LYS A 168 -9.03 -15.46 -12.76
C LYS A 168 -10.46 -15.96 -12.96
N ASP A 169 -11.07 -16.53 -11.93
CA ASP A 169 -12.46 -17.01 -11.98
C ASP A 169 -13.40 -15.89 -12.43
N ARG A 170 -13.27 -14.69 -11.85
CA ARG A 170 -14.05 -13.51 -12.25
C ARG A 170 -13.79 -13.06 -13.68
N LEU A 171 -12.52 -12.82 -14.01
CA LEU A 171 -12.12 -12.28 -15.32
C LEU A 171 -12.24 -13.31 -16.47
N SER A 172 -12.52 -14.57 -16.16
CA SER A 172 -12.82 -15.63 -17.14
C SER A 172 -14.30 -16.01 -17.17
N SER A 173 -15.15 -15.33 -16.38
CA SER A 173 -16.60 -15.54 -16.35
C SER A 173 -17.35 -14.81 -17.48
N GLU A 174 -16.63 -14.25 -18.45
CA GLU A 174 -17.18 -13.64 -19.67
C GLU A 174 -17.29 -14.65 -20.82
#